data_AF-A0A0C3PCH2-F1
#
_entry.id   AF-A0A0C3PCH2-F1
#
_cell.length_a   1.000
_cell.length_b   1.000
_cell.length_c   1.000
_cell.angle_alpha   90.00
_cell.angle_beta   90.00
_cell.angle_gamma   90.00
#
_symmetry.space_group_name_H-M   'P 1'
#
loop_
_entity.id
_entity.type
_entity.pdbx_description
1 polymer ?
#
loop_
_entity_poly.entity_id
_entity_poly.type
_entity_poly.pdbx_seq_one_letter_code
_entity_poly.pdbx_strand_id
1 'polypeptide(L)'
;MPSAPIGSGVFLHYEDSGAPAGTDRYTTIVMVHGLAFNGGVFEPMLAFAPQNIVRIITVNMRDYAGSTPYSAEQLAELVDKDVDVQNRAVQRVGREIASFLVFVCTELGIPPINASGEKTTDGLVLVAWSMHTMGAIALLGDEQVLGKDMQSALSPFLRTVVFYDPPTHAYGVERREEGLTHPFADDSVSLEDKPAAFMNWVTAYNTPLPDDLPRTISLDALRSRTPRDIPTIEKMSQDDVQKVFEPGVMLRSGALLATNQEIHSRNTTRALFDVANILPDVAVLALWCDSSPWTTVLAGKALDCMRIQASSGPEQRNRPLTMVKIENANHMYHWDEPENMVKLLILNM
;
A
#
# COMPACT_ATOMS: atom_id res chain seq x y z
N MET A 1 6.74 6.45 23.01
CA MET A 1 6.36 6.68 21.60
C MET A 1 4.86 6.57 21.48
N PRO A 2 4.20 7.30 20.57
CA PRO A 2 2.76 7.34 20.55
C PRO A 2 2.16 6.03 20.01
N SER A 3 0.97 5.70 20.52
CA SER A 3 0.26 4.45 20.23
C SER A 3 -1.23 4.76 20.03
N ALA A 4 -1.81 4.26 18.95
CA ALA A 4 -3.21 4.42 18.61
C ALA A 4 -4.01 3.17 19.03
N PRO A 5 -4.95 3.25 19.98
CA PRO A 5 -5.86 2.15 20.27
C PRO A 5 -6.82 1.96 19.10
N ILE A 6 -6.86 0.76 18.52
CA ILE A 6 -7.71 0.42 17.37
C ILE A 6 -8.74 -0.67 17.69
N GLY A 7 -8.82 -1.09 18.95
CA GLY A 7 -9.75 -2.12 19.43
C GLY A 7 -9.43 -2.52 20.86
N SER A 8 -10.22 -3.46 21.40
CA SER A 8 -10.02 -3.95 22.77
C SER A 8 -8.66 -4.65 22.90
N GLY A 9 -7.71 -3.99 23.57
CA GLY A 9 -6.36 -4.52 23.80
C GLY A 9 -5.43 -4.50 22.58
N VAL A 10 -5.81 -3.83 21.49
CA VAL A 10 -5.00 -3.73 20.27
C VAL A 10 -4.61 -2.27 20.02
N PHE A 11 -3.32 -2.04 19.84
CA PHE A 11 -2.75 -0.75 19.49
C PHE A 11 -1.76 -0.85 18.34
N LEU A 12 -1.70 0.23 17.55
CA LEU A 12 -0.67 0.44 16.53
C LEU A 12 0.29 1.54 16.97
N HIS A 13 1.57 1.31 16.79
CA HIS A 13 2.57 2.35 16.90
C HIS A 13 2.56 3.22 15.63
N TYR A 14 2.75 4.52 15.81
CA TYR A 14 2.84 5.47 14.72
C TYR A 14 3.88 6.56 15.01
N GLU A 15 4.32 7.24 13.97
CA GLU A 15 5.03 8.53 14.05
C GLU A 15 4.22 9.61 13.36
N ASP A 16 4.45 10.87 13.73
CA ASP A 16 3.62 11.99 13.30
C ASP A 16 4.48 13.25 13.17
N SER A 17 4.50 13.84 11.97
CA SER A 17 5.22 15.09 11.72
C SER A 17 4.62 16.29 12.47
N GLY A 18 3.40 16.14 13.01
CA GLY A 18 2.61 17.22 13.58
C GLY A 18 1.86 18.01 12.52
N ALA A 19 0.84 18.76 12.97
CA ALA A 19 0.11 19.69 12.12
C ALA A 19 1.03 20.84 11.65
N PRO A 20 0.91 21.30 10.39
CA PRO A 20 1.64 22.46 9.90
C PRO A 20 1.37 23.71 10.75
N ALA A 21 2.42 24.47 11.05
CA ALA A 21 2.29 25.71 11.82
C ALA A 21 1.62 26.82 11.00
N GLY A 22 0.78 27.63 11.63
CA GLY A 22 0.21 28.84 11.04
C GLY A 22 -0.98 28.63 10.09
N THR A 23 -1.53 27.41 10.01
CA THR A 23 -2.74 27.09 9.24
C THR A 23 -3.56 26.01 9.92
N ASP A 24 -4.88 26.11 9.86
CA ASP A 24 -5.84 25.05 10.21
C ASP A 24 -6.31 24.26 8.97
N ARG A 25 -5.74 24.59 7.80
CA ARG A 25 -6.03 24.01 6.49
C ARG A 25 -4.80 23.25 5.99
N TYR A 26 -4.89 21.93 5.95
CA TYR A 26 -3.79 21.06 5.51
C TYR A 26 -4.28 19.66 5.17
N THR A 27 -3.50 18.95 4.34
CA THR A 27 -3.73 17.53 4.08
C THR A 27 -3.05 16.70 5.16
N THR A 28 -3.76 15.69 5.68
CA THR A 28 -3.13 14.62 6.45
C THR A 28 -2.89 13.42 5.54
N ILE A 29 -1.66 12.93 5.49
CA ILE A 29 -1.23 11.74 4.74
C ILE A 29 -0.87 10.65 5.74
N VAL A 30 -1.58 9.52 5.70
CA VAL A 30 -1.26 8.33 6.49
C VAL A 30 -0.53 7.33 5.61
N MET A 31 0.69 6.96 5.98
CA MET A 31 1.56 6.04 5.26
C MET A 31 1.55 4.65 5.92
N VAL A 32 1.14 3.62 5.18
CA VAL A 32 1.16 2.22 5.61
C VAL A 32 2.24 1.46 4.83
N HIS A 33 3.16 0.84 5.55
CA HIS A 33 4.36 0.21 4.99
C HIS A 33 4.09 -1.12 4.27
N GLY A 34 5.14 -1.67 3.63
CA GLY A 34 5.11 -2.95 2.93
C GLY A 34 5.54 -4.15 3.78
N LEU A 35 5.74 -5.29 3.12
CA LEU A 35 6.27 -6.50 3.76
C LEU A 35 7.70 -6.26 4.27
N ALA A 36 7.98 -6.69 5.50
CA ALA A 36 9.30 -6.65 6.16
C ALA A 36 9.89 -5.26 6.41
N PHE A 37 9.34 -4.19 5.84
CA PHE A 37 9.69 -2.82 6.20
C PHE A 37 8.63 -2.27 7.16
N ASN A 38 9.03 -1.52 8.18
CA ASN A 38 8.12 -0.81 9.08
C ASN A 38 7.92 0.65 8.63
N GLY A 39 7.11 1.42 9.36
CA GLY A 39 6.78 2.82 9.07
C GLY A 39 7.97 3.78 9.10
N GLY A 40 9.08 3.41 9.74
CA GLY A 40 10.32 4.17 9.72
C GLY A 40 10.93 4.30 8.33
N VAL A 41 10.55 3.44 7.38
CA VAL A 41 10.95 3.56 5.97
C VAL A 41 10.47 4.87 5.32
N PHE A 42 9.47 5.55 5.90
CA PHE A 42 8.97 6.84 5.41
C PHE A 42 9.53 8.04 6.19
N GLU A 43 10.36 7.82 7.21
CA GLU A 43 10.93 8.90 8.04
C GLU A 43 11.60 10.01 7.22
N PRO A 44 12.38 9.73 6.15
CA PRO A 44 12.96 10.79 5.33
C PRO A 44 11.92 11.77 4.77
N MET A 45 10.69 11.33 4.51
CA MET A 45 9.61 12.20 4.02
C MET A 45 9.13 13.22 5.07
N LEU A 46 9.22 12.91 6.37
CA LEU A 46 8.70 13.75 7.44
C LEU A 46 9.36 15.13 7.48
N ALA A 47 10.65 15.20 7.13
CA ALA A 47 11.41 16.45 7.04
C ALA A 47 10.82 17.44 6.02
N PHE A 48 10.12 16.93 5.00
CA PHE A 48 9.54 17.74 3.93
C PHE A 48 8.06 18.07 4.16
N ALA A 49 7.45 17.59 5.24
CA ALA A 49 6.04 17.84 5.54
C ALA A 49 5.74 19.35 5.78
N PRO A 50 6.52 20.10 6.58
CA PRO A 50 6.19 21.49 6.92
C PRO A 50 6.16 22.44 5.71
N GLN A 51 7.18 22.37 4.83
CA GLN A 51 7.28 23.26 3.67
C GLN A 51 6.23 22.97 2.59
N ASN A 52 5.58 21.81 2.66
CA ASN A 52 4.54 21.39 1.73
C ASN A 52 3.12 21.50 2.34
N ILE A 53 3.00 22.03 3.56
CA ILE A 53 1.71 22.22 4.25
C ILE A 53 0.93 20.90 4.38
N VAL A 54 1.63 19.84 4.75
CA VAL A 54 1.03 18.52 5.01
C VAL A 54 1.43 18.02 6.39
N ARG A 55 0.57 17.19 6.98
CA ARG A 55 0.88 16.34 8.14
C ARG A 55 1.09 14.92 7.63
N ILE A 56 2.25 14.33 7.88
CA ILE A 56 2.53 12.94 7.51
C ILE A 56 2.54 12.10 8.80
N ILE A 57 1.75 11.03 8.79
CA ILE A 57 1.66 10.05 9.87
C ILE A 57 2.08 8.70 9.29
N THR A 58 3.07 8.06 9.89
CA THR A 58 3.51 6.71 9.49
C THR A 58 3.00 5.73 10.52
N VAL A 59 2.56 4.54 10.12
CA VAL A 59 2.00 3.55 11.06
C VAL A 59 2.66 2.20 10.88
N ASN A 60 3.04 1.57 11.99
CA ASN A 60 3.43 0.17 12.03
C ASN A 60 2.17 -0.67 12.17
N MET A 61 1.90 -1.52 11.18
CA MET A 61 0.81 -2.48 11.27
C MET A 61 1.10 -3.51 12.38
N ARG A 62 0.09 -4.28 12.78
CA ARG A 62 0.27 -5.34 13.77
C ARG A 62 1.38 -6.30 13.36
N ASP A 63 2.05 -6.87 14.37
CA ASP A 63 3.20 -7.78 14.24
C ASP A 63 4.53 -7.11 13.84
N TYR A 64 4.55 -5.79 13.67
CA TYR A 64 5.76 -4.95 13.53
C TYR A 64 6.10 -4.24 14.84
N ALA A 65 7.33 -3.75 14.97
CA ALA A 65 7.85 -3.15 16.19
C ALA A 65 6.94 -2.04 16.75
N GLY A 66 6.71 -2.09 18.06
CA GLY A 66 5.86 -1.12 18.75
C GLY A 66 4.36 -1.35 18.63
N SER A 67 3.89 -2.19 17.70
CA SER A 67 2.46 -2.52 17.53
C SER A 67 2.11 -3.85 18.21
N THR A 68 0.82 -4.07 18.48
CA THR A 68 0.35 -5.34 19.06
C THR A 68 0.57 -6.49 18.07
N PRO A 69 1.22 -7.61 18.46
CA PRO A 69 1.38 -8.77 17.58
C PRO A 69 0.05 -9.46 17.30
N TYR A 70 0.00 -10.26 16.23
CA TYR A 70 -1.10 -11.20 16.02
C TYR A 70 -0.99 -12.39 16.97
N SER A 71 -2.13 -12.95 17.39
CA SER A 71 -2.13 -14.24 18.08
C SER A 71 -1.80 -15.37 17.09
N ALA A 72 -1.42 -16.55 17.61
CA ALA A 72 -1.14 -17.72 16.78
C ALA A 72 -2.37 -18.12 15.93
N GLU A 73 -3.57 -18.00 16.50
CA GLU A 73 -4.84 -18.29 15.83
C GLU A 73 -5.08 -17.30 14.68
N GLN A 74 -4.83 -16.02 14.90
CA GLN A 74 -4.97 -14.99 13.86
C GLN A 74 -3.96 -15.18 12.72
N LEU A 75 -2.73 -15.60 13.03
CA LEU A 75 -1.74 -15.92 12.00
C LEU A 75 -2.13 -17.20 11.23
N ALA A 76 -2.72 -18.19 11.89
CA ALA A 76 -3.18 -19.41 11.24
C ALA A 76 -4.29 -19.16 10.21
N GLU A 77 -5.15 -18.14 10.42
CA GLU A 77 -6.19 -17.77 9.46
C GLU A 77 -5.62 -17.37 8.08
N LEU A 78 -4.41 -16.79 8.02
CA LEU A 78 -3.77 -16.35 6.77
C LEU A 78 -3.34 -17.51 5.87
N VAL A 79 -3.10 -18.69 6.45
CA VAL A 79 -2.61 -19.89 5.76
C VAL A 79 -3.62 -21.04 5.78
N ASP A 80 -4.85 -20.77 6.24
CA ASP A 80 -5.93 -21.75 6.26
C ASP A 80 -6.27 -22.20 4.84
N LYS A 81 -6.81 -23.41 4.68
CA LYS A 81 -7.24 -23.92 3.37
C LYS A 81 -8.62 -23.40 2.98
N ASP A 82 -9.41 -22.94 3.94
CA ASP A 82 -10.71 -22.35 3.72
C ASP A 82 -10.58 -20.86 3.33
N VAL A 83 -11.10 -20.54 2.14
CA VAL A 83 -11.09 -19.20 1.56
C VAL A 83 -11.85 -18.20 2.42
N ASP A 84 -12.93 -18.62 3.10
CA ASP A 84 -13.70 -17.74 3.96
C ASP A 84 -12.93 -17.42 5.26
N VAL A 85 -12.10 -18.34 5.75
CA VAL A 85 -11.19 -18.08 6.88
C VAL A 85 -10.13 -17.06 6.48
N GLN A 86 -9.48 -17.26 5.34
CA GLN A 86 -8.51 -16.31 4.81
C GLN A 86 -9.13 -14.94 4.53
N ASN A 87 -10.36 -14.91 4.02
CA ASN A 87 -11.09 -13.66 3.78
C ASN A 87 -11.29 -12.86 5.07
N ARG A 88 -11.62 -13.52 6.20
CA ARG A 88 -11.71 -12.84 7.50
C ARG A 88 -10.37 -12.24 7.94
N ALA A 89 -9.26 -12.91 7.64
CA ALA A 89 -7.92 -12.36 7.92
C ALA A 89 -7.63 -11.12 7.05
N VAL A 90 -7.98 -11.14 5.76
CA VAL A 90 -7.84 -9.97 4.86
C VAL A 90 -8.73 -8.81 5.33
N GLN A 91 -10.00 -9.09 5.69
CA GLN A 91 -10.93 -8.11 6.25
C GLN A 91 -10.40 -7.50 7.55
N ARG A 92 -9.75 -8.30 8.40
CA ARG A 92 -9.12 -7.84 9.65
C ARG A 92 -8.07 -6.78 9.35
N VAL A 93 -7.17 -7.01 8.40
CA VAL A 93 -6.15 -6.03 8.00
C VAL A 93 -6.80 -4.73 7.50
N GLY A 94 -7.82 -4.82 6.64
CA GLY A 94 -8.57 -3.64 6.19
C GLY A 94 -9.24 -2.87 7.34
N ARG A 95 -9.81 -3.60 8.31
CA ARG A 95 -10.45 -3.01 9.50
C ARG A 95 -9.45 -2.35 10.45
N GLU A 96 -8.25 -2.90 10.58
CA GLU A 96 -7.19 -2.31 11.39
C GLU A 96 -6.72 -0.98 10.80
N ILE A 97 -6.53 -0.92 9.47
CA ILE A 97 -6.26 0.35 8.76
C ILE A 97 -7.42 1.33 8.99
N ALA A 98 -8.66 0.92 8.76
CA ALA A 98 -9.83 1.78 8.95
C ALA A 98 -9.94 2.33 10.38
N SER A 99 -9.70 1.49 11.38
CA SER A 99 -9.75 1.87 12.79
C SER A 99 -8.66 2.88 13.13
N PHE A 100 -7.46 2.72 12.57
CA PHE A 100 -6.40 3.71 12.71
C PHE A 100 -6.76 5.04 12.05
N LEU A 101 -7.35 5.01 10.85
CA LEU A 101 -7.82 6.24 10.20
C LEU A 101 -8.91 6.95 11.03
N VAL A 102 -9.83 6.20 11.64
CA VAL A 102 -10.83 6.77 12.55
C VAL A 102 -10.16 7.43 13.75
N PHE A 103 -9.16 6.78 14.36
CA PHE A 103 -8.36 7.39 15.43
C PHE A 103 -7.69 8.70 14.98
N VAL A 104 -7.09 8.73 13.78
CA VAL A 104 -6.50 9.94 13.21
C VAL A 104 -7.54 11.05 13.05
N CYS A 105 -8.72 10.74 12.53
CA CYS A 105 -9.78 11.73 12.33
C CYS A 105 -10.35 12.28 13.65
N THR A 106 -10.55 11.42 14.64
CA THR A 106 -11.34 11.73 15.84
C THR A 106 -10.48 12.15 17.03
N GLU A 107 -9.38 11.45 17.29
CA GLU A 107 -8.53 11.68 18.46
C GLU A 107 -7.38 12.63 18.14
N LEU A 108 -6.75 12.48 16.96
CA LEU A 108 -5.65 13.38 16.55
C LEU A 108 -6.12 14.69 15.95
N GLY A 109 -7.41 14.80 15.60
CA GLY A 109 -8.06 15.99 15.08
C GLY A 109 -7.44 16.48 13.76
N ILE A 110 -8.10 16.22 12.64
CA ILE A 110 -7.67 16.73 11.32
C ILE A 110 -8.79 17.58 10.70
N PRO A 111 -8.48 18.51 9.79
CA PRO A 111 -9.51 19.27 9.10
C PRO A 111 -10.33 18.34 8.18
N PRO A 112 -11.67 18.47 8.16
CA PRO A 112 -12.52 17.75 7.21
C PRO A 112 -12.30 18.29 5.79
N ILE A 113 -12.80 17.54 4.80
CA ILE A 113 -12.76 17.96 3.40
C ILE A 113 -13.58 19.25 3.25
N ASN A 114 -12.96 20.32 2.73
CA ASN A 114 -13.71 21.50 2.34
C ASN A 114 -14.29 21.32 0.92
N ALA A 115 -15.62 21.42 0.80
CA ALA A 115 -16.35 21.27 -0.46
C ALA A 115 -16.47 22.58 -1.28
N SER A 116 -15.87 23.69 -0.84
CA SER A 116 -15.98 24.98 -1.51
C SER A 116 -15.09 25.10 -2.76
N GLY A 117 -15.50 24.48 -3.87
CA GLY A 117 -15.24 24.89 -5.26
C GLY A 117 -13.81 24.99 -5.83
N GLU A 118 -12.77 25.01 -5.00
CA GLU A 118 -11.35 24.94 -5.40
C GLU A 118 -10.78 23.54 -5.15
N LYS A 119 -9.59 23.24 -5.70
CA LYS A 119 -8.84 22.01 -5.35
C LYS A 119 -8.75 21.92 -3.81
N THR A 120 -9.42 20.94 -3.22
CA THR A 120 -9.45 20.77 -1.77
C THR A 120 -8.08 20.35 -1.26
N THR A 121 -7.49 21.15 -0.38
CA THR A 121 -6.20 20.85 0.25
C THR A 121 -6.36 20.20 1.62
N ASP A 122 -7.60 19.94 2.06
CA ASP A 122 -7.92 19.41 3.39
C ASP A 122 -8.38 17.96 3.35
N GLY A 123 -8.49 17.35 4.53
CA GLY A 123 -8.89 15.97 4.68
C GLY A 123 -7.72 15.00 4.74
N LEU A 124 -8.03 13.75 4.48
CA LEU A 124 -7.21 12.58 4.74
C LEU A 124 -6.91 11.83 3.46
N VAL A 125 -5.64 11.46 3.31
CA VAL A 125 -5.16 10.56 2.27
C VAL A 125 -4.54 9.35 2.95
N LEU A 126 -4.99 8.16 2.57
CA LEU A 126 -4.32 6.90 2.92
C LEU A 126 -3.36 6.53 1.80
N VAL A 127 -2.09 6.29 2.10
CA VAL A 127 -1.10 5.73 1.17
C VAL A 127 -0.71 4.35 1.67
N ALA A 128 -1.11 3.31 0.94
CA ALA A 128 -0.73 1.93 1.25
C ALA A 128 0.32 1.47 0.25
N TRP A 129 1.49 1.11 0.77
CA TRP A 129 2.62 0.65 -0.03
C TRP A 129 2.68 -0.88 -0.08
N SER A 130 2.96 -1.42 -1.27
CA SER A 130 3.31 -2.83 -1.45
C SER A 130 2.24 -3.76 -0.89
N MET A 131 2.60 -4.72 -0.02
CA MET A 131 1.71 -5.72 0.58
C MET A 131 0.44 -5.13 1.22
N HIS A 132 0.54 -4.06 2.02
CA HIS A 132 -0.63 -3.53 2.74
C HIS A 132 -1.64 -2.81 1.83
N THR A 133 -1.35 -2.66 0.54
CA THR A 133 -2.35 -2.30 -0.46
C THR A 133 -3.53 -3.29 -0.45
N MET A 134 -3.30 -4.57 -0.12
CA MET A 134 -4.35 -5.59 0.06
C MET A 134 -5.40 -5.16 1.10
N GLY A 135 -4.94 -4.60 2.23
CA GLY A 135 -5.81 -4.06 3.27
C GLY A 135 -6.57 -2.81 2.82
N ALA A 136 -5.90 -1.91 2.09
CA ALA A 136 -6.53 -0.70 1.54
C ALA A 136 -7.59 -1.04 0.46
N ILE A 137 -7.34 -2.05 -0.37
CA ILE A 137 -8.30 -2.58 -1.34
C ILE A 137 -9.49 -3.22 -0.60
N ALA A 138 -9.24 -4.03 0.42
CA ALA A 138 -10.31 -4.61 1.24
C ALA A 138 -11.16 -3.53 1.94
N LEU A 139 -10.55 -2.46 2.45
CA LEU A 139 -11.25 -1.32 3.05
C LEU A 139 -12.27 -0.69 2.11
N LEU A 140 -11.94 -0.57 0.82
CA LEU A 140 -12.82 0.00 -0.20
C LEU A 140 -13.76 -1.01 -0.87
N GLY A 141 -13.41 -2.29 -0.87
CA GLY A 141 -14.06 -3.33 -1.67
C GLY A 141 -14.87 -4.36 -0.88
N ASP A 142 -14.73 -4.44 0.44
CA ASP A 142 -15.45 -5.40 1.28
C ASP A 142 -16.37 -4.69 2.29
N GLU A 143 -17.68 -4.89 2.12
CA GLU A 143 -18.74 -4.28 2.95
C GLU A 143 -18.65 -4.65 4.43
N GLN A 144 -17.98 -5.76 4.75
CA GLN A 144 -17.81 -6.22 6.12
C GLN A 144 -16.66 -5.51 6.85
N VAL A 145 -15.90 -4.63 6.19
CA VAL A 145 -14.74 -3.94 6.80
C VAL A 145 -15.16 -2.71 7.61
N LEU A 146 -15.86 -1.74 7.01
CA LEU A 146 -16.10 -0.46 7.69
C LEU A 146 -17.29 -0.51 8.67
N GLY A 147 -18.36 -1.26 8.37
CA GLY A 147 -19.62 -1.06 9.07
C GLY A 147 -20.12 0.39 8.97
N LYS A 148 -21.27 0.71 9.58
CA LYS A 148 -21.85 2.06 9.47
C LYS A 148 -21.04 3.12 10.21
N ASP A 149 -20.57 2.80 11.41
CA ASP A 149 -19.93 3.77 12.29
C ASP A 149 -18.58 4.25 11.75
N MET A 150 -17.69 3.34 11.30
CA MET A 150 -16.41 3.77 10.70
C MET A 150 -16.64 4.48 9.38
N GLN A 151 -17.60 4.04 8.57
CA GLN A 151 -17.92 4.73 7.33
C GLN A 151 -18.37 6.18 7.60
N SER A 152 -19.27 6.40 8.55
CA SER A 152 -19.70 7.74 8.95
C SER A 152 -18.56 8.57 9.53
N ALA A 153 -17.65 7.95 10.30
CA ALA A 153 -16.49 8.64 10.85
C ALA A 153 -15.44 9.04 9.79
N LEU A 154 -15.28 8.25 8.72
CA LEU A 154 -14.28 8.50 7.68
C LEU A 154 -14.80 9.37 6.53
N SER A 155 -16.09 9.28 6.19
CA SER A 155 -16.66 9.98 5.01
C SER A 155 -16.40 11.50 4.97
N PRO A 156 -16.39 12.24 6.09
CA PRO A 156 -16.09 13.68 6.06
C PRO A 156 -14.61 14.03 5.80
N PHE A 157 -13.72 13.05 5.88
CA PHE A 157 -12.26 13.28 5.90
C PHE A 157 -11.54 12.57 4.77
N LEU A 158 -11.77 11.27 4.58
CA LEU A 158 -11.04 10.45 3.62
C LEU A 158 -11.43 10.86 2.20
N ARG A 159 -10.46 11.35 1.42
CA ARG A 159 -10.66 11.80 0.04
C ARG A 159 -10.03 10.88 -0.99
N THR A 160 -8.85 10.34 -0.67
CA THR A 160 -8.05 9.57 -1.62
C THR A 160 -7.39 8.40 -0.92
N VAL A 161 -7.43 7.24 -1.57
CA VAL A 161 -6.61 6.08 -1.21
C VAL A 161 -5.59 5.85 -2.31
N VAL A 162 -4.31 5.88 -1.96
CA VAL A 162 -3.20 5.68 -2.86
C VAL A 162 -2.74 4.23 -2.77
N PHE A 163 -2.81 3.52 -3.90
CA PHE A 163 -2.21 2.21 -4.07
C PHE A 163 -0.79 2.43 -4.58
N TYR A 164 0.20 2.32 -3.70
CA TYR A 164 1.58 2.65 -4.01
C TYR A 164 2.43 1.40 -4.26
N ASP A 165 2.79 1.24 -5.53
CA ASP A 165 3.60 0.18 -6.11
C ASP A 165 3.22 -1.25 -5.63
N PRO A 166 1.93 -1.63 -5.70
CA PRO A 166 1.48 -2.93 -5.21
C PRO A 166 2.01 -4.09 -6.05
N PRO A 167 2.21 -5.29 -5.47
CA PRO A 167 2.47 -6.51 -6.23
C PRO A 167 1.18 -7.01 -6.92
N THR A 168 1.32 -7.87 -7.95
CA THR A 168 0.18 -8.49 -8.66
C THR A 168 -0.86 -9.13 -7.75
N HIS A 169 -0.41 -9.72 -6.64
CA HIS A 169 -1.25 -10.36 -5.62
C HIS A 169 -2.31 -9.43 -5.05
N ALA A 170 -1.97 -8.15 -4.86
CA ALA A 170 -2.90 -7.18 -4.29
C ALA A 170 -4.14 -6.97 -5.16
N TYR A 171 -3.99 -7.10 -6.48
CA TYR A 171 -5.09 -6.96 -7.43
C TYR A 171 -5.77 -8.29 -7.79
N GLY A 172 -5.36 -9.40 -7.16
CA GLY A 172 -5.84 -10.73 -7.53
C GLY A 172 -5.51 -11.12 -8.97
N VAL A 173 -4.38 -10.62 -9.49
CA VAL A 173 -3.88 -10.98 -10.83
C VAL A 173 -3.17 -12.32 -10.75
N GLU A 174 -3.50 -13.20 -11.70
CA GLU A 174 -2.98 -14.57 -11.71
C GLU A 174 -1.46 -14.58 -11.78
N ARG A 175 -0.87 -15.44 -10.94
CA ARG A 175 0.56 -15.71 -10.98
C ARG A 175 0.91 -16.37 -12.30
N ARG A 176 1.59 -15.63 -13.18
CA ARG A 176 2.32 -16.23 -14.30
C ARG A 176 3.64 -16.78 -13.76
N GLU A 177 3.56 -17.90 -13.04
CA GLU A 177 4.70 -18.55 -12.37
C GLU A 177 5.68 -19.20 -13.35
N GLU A 178 5.28 -19.50 -14.59
CA GLU A 178 6.12 -20.24 -15.52
C GLU A 178 7.40 -19.48 -15.90
N GLY A 179 8.48 -19.79 -15.20
CA GLY A 179 9.85 -19.33 -15.47
C GLY A 179 10.13 -17.86 -15.12
N LEU A 180 9.40 -17.28 -14.15
CA LEU A 180 9.79 -16.08 -13.42
C LEU A 180 9.84 -16.41 -11.93
N THR A 181 10.99 -16.19 -11.31
CA THR A 181 11.19 -16.47 -9.88
C THR A 181 11.22 -15.18 -9.05
N HIS A 182 11.00 -15.35 -7.76
CA HIS A 182 11.27 -14.35 -6.72
C HIS A 182 11.85 -15.08 -5.50
N PRO A 183 12.57 -14.40 -4.60
CA PRO A 183 13.35 -15.07 -3.56
C PRO A 183 12.60 -16.08 -2.69
N PHE A 184 11.29 -15.87 -2.47
CA PHE A 184 10.48 -16.84 -1.71
C PHE A 184 10.14 -18.13 -2.46
N ALA A 185 9.99 -18.07 -3.78
CA ALA A 185 9.68 -19.20 -4.64
C ALA A 185 10.94 -19.90 -5.18
N ASP A 186 12.13 -19.32 -4.93
CA ASP A 186 13.40 -19.87 -5.35
C ASP A 186 13.90 -20.93 -4.34
N ASP A 187 13.82 -22.20 -4.72
CA ASP A 187 14.30 -23.32 -3.91
C ASP A 187 15.83 -23.38 -3.79
N SER A 188 16.57 -22.62 -4.62
CA SER A 188 18.02 -22.50 -4.49
C SER A 188 18.45 -21.54 -3.37
N VAL A 189 17.53 -20.71 -2.88
CA VAL A 189 17.76 -19.80 -1.75
C VAL A 189 17.33 -20.48 -0.46
N SER A 190 18.27 -20.62 0.48
CA SER A 190 18.00 -21.23 1.78
C SER A 190 16.94 -20.43 2.56
N LEU A 191 16.20 -21.08 3.46
CA LEU A 191 15.19 -20.39 4.29
C LEU A 191 15.81 -19.25 5.12
N GLU A 192 17.05 -19.39 5.55
CA GLU A 192 17.79 -18.39 6.33
C GLU A 192 18.19 -17.17 5.46
N ASP A 193 18.51 -17.40 4.18
CA ASP A 193 18.94 -16.34 3.26
C ASP A 193 17.78 -15.62 2.57
N LYS A 194 16.56 -16.21 2.58
CA LYS A 194 15.36 -15.63 1.93
C LYS A 194 15.10 -14.16 2.33
N PRO A 195 15.23 -13.74 3.60
CA PRO A 195 15.05 -12.34 3.98
C PRO A 195 16.03 -11.38 3.29
N ALA A 196 17.33 -11.71 3.28
CA ALA A 196 18.34 -10.88 2.63
C ALA A 196 18.17 -10.86 1.11
N ALA A 197 17.85 -12.02 0.51
CA ALA A 197 17.57 -12.12 -0.93
C ALA A 197 16.32 -11.32 -1.32
N PHE A 198 15.25 -11.40 -0.52
CA PHE A 198 14.04 -10.58 -0.70
C PHE A 198 14.35 -9.09 -0.63
N MET A 199 15.07 -8.65 0.40
CA MET A 199 15.41 -7.26 0.61
C MET A 199 16.21 -6.67 -0.56
N ASN A 200 17.20 -7.40 -1.08
CA ASN A 200 17.94 -6.98 -2.26
C ASN A 200 17.07 -6.96 -3.52
N TRP A 201 16.31 -8.02 -3.75
CA TRP A 201 15.42 -8.12 -4.92
C TRP A 201 14.35 -7.02 -4.93
N VAL A 202 13.69 -6.79 -3.80
CA VAL A 202 12.55 -5.87 -3.71
C VAL A 202 12.98 -4.42 -3.85
N THR A 203 14.21 -4.10 -3.45
CA THR A 203 14.80 -2.75 -3.56
C THR A 203 15.69 -2.57 -4.78
N ALA A 204 15.72 -3.54 -5.69
CA ALA A 204 16.56 -3.47 -6.90
C ALA A 204 16.01 -2.48 -7.93
N TYR A 205 16.94 -1.82 -8.63
CA TYR A 205 16.64 -1.04 -9.84
C TYR A 205 16.77 -1.94 -11.06
N ASN A 206 15.65 -2.27 -11.70
CA ASN A 206 15.61 -3.05 -12.94
C ASN A 206 15.43 -2.11 -14.14
N THR A 207 15.87 -2.52 -15.33
CA THR A 207 15.56 -1.78 -16.55
C THR A 207 14.03 -1.67 -16.77
N PRO A 208 13.51 -0.48 -17.11
CA PRO A 208 12.11 -0.31 -17.45
C PRO A 208 11.71 -1.15 -18.66
N LEU A 209 10.44 -1.52 -18.72
CA LEU A 209 9.85 -2.08 -19.93
C LEU A 209 9.59 -0.97 -20.95
N PRO A 210 9.74 -1.23 -22.26
CA PRO A 210 9.35 -0.26 -23.30
C PRO A 210 7.88 0.15 -23.17
N ASP A 211 7.60 1.44 -23.37
CA ASP A 211 6.25 2.01 -23.22
C ASP A 211 5.28 1.53 -24.31
N ASP A 212 5.79 1.17 -25.48
CA ASP A 212 5.05 0.67 -26.64
C ASP A 212 4.74 -0.83 -26.59
N LEU A 213 5.13 -1.52 -25.51
CA LEU A 213 4.81 -2.93 -25.35
C LEU A 213 3.29 -3.15 -25.39
N PRO A 214 2.84 -4.24 -26.05
CA PRO A 214 1.45 -4.62 -26.03
C PRO A 214 0.97 -4.82 -24.59
N ARG A 215 -0.34 -4.61 -24.38
CA ARG A 215 -0.99 -4.75 -23.06
C ARG A 215 -0.69 -6.09 -22.38
N THR A 216 -0.54 -7.14 -23.18
CA THR A 216 -0.01 -8.43 -22.73
C THR A 216 1.51 -8.42 -22.79
N ILE A 217 2.16 -8.30 -21.63
CA ILE A 217 3.61 -8.41 -21.53
C ILE A 217 4.02 -9.88 -21.66
N SER A 218 4.98 -10.17 -22.55
CA SER A 218 5.56 -11.50 -22.70
C SER A 218 6.53 -11.81 -21.55
N LEU A 219 6.69 -13.09 -21.21
CA LEU A 219 7.67 -13.52 -20.21
C LEU A 219 9.10 -13.13 -20.61
N ASP A 220 9.42 -13.19 -21.91
CA ASP A 220 10.75 -12.82 -22.41
C ASP A 220 11.04 -11.33 -22.21
N ALA A 221 10.05 -10.45 -22.38
CA ALA A 221 10.21 -9.03 -22.07
C ALA A 221 10.55 -8.81 -20.58
N LEU A 222 9.90 -9.55 -19.68
CA LEU A 222 10.20 -9.49 -18.25
C LEU A 222 11.58 -10.06 -17.91
N ARG A 223 11.99 -11.16 -18.53
CA ARG A 223 13.32 -11.77 -18.36
C ARG A 223 14.45 -10.92 -18.90
N SER A 224 14.17 -10.11 -19.93
CA SER A 224 15.14 -9.20 -20.52
C SER A 224 15.51 -8.02 -19.60
N ARG A 225 14.74 -7.83 -18.51
CA ARG A 225 15.02 -6.79 -17.52
C ARG A 225 16.29 -7.16 -16.75
N THR A 226 17.21 -6.21 -16.65
CA THR A 226 18.49 -6.40 -15.94
C THR A 226 18.62 -5.38 -14.82
N PRO A 227 19.38 -5.68 -13.76
CA PRO A 227 19.80 -4.67 -12.80
C PRO A 227 20.48 -3.50 -13.54
N ARG A 228 20.10 -2.26 -13.21
CA ARG A 228 20.63 -1.04 -13.83
C ARG A 228 21.34 -0.11 -12.85
N ASP A 229 21.15 -0.31 -11.55
CA ASP A 229 21.79 0.42 -10.47
C ASP A 229 21.86 -0.48 -9.22
N ILE A 230 22.62 -0.06 -8.21
CA ILE A 230 22.68 -0.73 -6.90
C ILE A 230 21.32 -0.62 -6.19
N PRO A 231 20.83 -1.70 -5.54
CA PRO A 231 19.60 -1.66 -4.76
C PRO A 231 19.61 -0.58 -3.68
N THR A 232 18.46 0.03 -3.37
CA THR A 232 18.36 1.08 -2.34
C THR A 232 18.90 0.61 -0.99
N ILE A 233 18.67 -0.64 -0.63
CA ILE A 233 19.14 -1.17 0.64
C ILE A 233 20.67 -1.15 0.77
N GLU A 234 21.39 -1.33 -0.35
CA GLU A 234 22.86 -1.27 -0.35
C GLU A 234 23.40 0.16 -0.21
N LYS A 235 22.55 1.18 -0.45
CA LYS A 235 22.85 2.60 -0.25
C LYS A 235 22.60 3.05 1.20
N MET A 236 21.83 2.28 1.98
CA MET A 236 21.49 2.61 3.37
C MET A 236 22.66 2.33 4.32
N SER A 237 22.72 3.06 5.43
CA SER A 237 23.60 2.69 6.53
C SER A 237 23.09 1.42 7.23
N GLN A 238 23.96 0.69 7.93
CA GLN A 238 23.52 -0.49 8.69
C GLN A 238 22.49 -0.14 9.76
N ASP A 239 22.62 1.02 10.40
CA ASP A 239 21.69 1.51 11.42
C ASP A 239 20.32 1.78 10.81
N ASP A 240 20.26 2.38 9.62
CA ASP A 240 19.00 2.60 8.90
C ASP A 240 18.33 1.26 8.55
N VAL A 241 19.09 0.31 8.00
CA VAL A 241 18.54 -1.02 7.67
C VAL A 241 17.97 -1.70 8.92
N GLN A 242 18.70 -1.71 10.03
CA GLN A 242 18.22 -2.30 11.28
C GLN A 242 16.99 -1.60 11.86
N LYS A 243 16.87 -0.29 11.65
CA LYS A 243 15.73 0.50 12.10
C LYS A 243 14.46 0.18 11.32
N VAL A 244 14.55 -0.03 10.01
CA VAL A 244 13.37 -0.11 9.14
C VAL A 244 13.02 -1.52 8.69
N PHE A 245 13.96 -2.48 8.72
CA PHE A 245 13.76 -3.84 8.21
C PHE A 245 13.58 -4.87 9.33
N GLU A 246 12.43 -5.54 9.33
CA GLU A 246 11.98 -6.53 10.31
C GLU A 246 11.73 -7.89 9.63
N PRO A 247 12.78 -8.69 9.33
CA PRO A 247 12.64 -9.92 8.56
C PRO A 247 11.76 -10.98 9.23
N GLY A 248 11.62 -10.93 10.56
CA GLY A 248 10.82 -11.88 11.33
C GLY A 248 9.32 -11.89 10.98
N VAL A 249 8.79 -10.80 10.41
CA VAL A 249 7.38 -10.72 10.01
C VAL A 249 7.09 -11.50 8.72
N MET A 250 8.12 -11.79 7.92
CA MET A 250 7.97 -12.41 6.60
C MET A 250 7.33 -13.80 6.67
N LEU A 251 7.68 -14.57 7.70
CA LEU A 251 7.15 -15.92 7.93
C LEU A 251 5.87 -15.92 8.81
N ARG A 252 5.40 -14.73 9.22
CA ARG A 252 4.21 -14.56 10.07
C ARG A 252 3.12 -13.81 9.30
N SER A 253 2.91 -12.53 9.60
CA SER A 253 1.91 -11.69 8.93
C SER A 253 2.17 -11.52 7.42
N GLY A 254 3.40 -11.75 6.95
CA GLY A 254 3.74 -11.81 5.53
C GLY A 254 2.97 -12.88 4.73
N ALA A 255 2.39 -13.88 5.40
CA ALA A 255 1.49 -14.85 4.80
C ALA A 255 0.24 -14.22 4.16
N LEU A 256 -0.07 -12.94 4.44
CA LEU A 256 -1.10 -12.19 3.74
C LEU A 256 -0.95 -12.28 2.21
N LEU A 257 0.27 -12.24 1.68
CA LEU A 257 0.54 -12.38 0.22
C LEU A 257 0.19 -13.76 -0.35
N ALA A 258 0.02 -14.77 0.50
CA ALA A 258 -0.31 -16.14 0.12
C ALA A 258 -1.81 -16.46 0.23
N THR A 259 -2.62 -15.52 0.74
CA THR A 259 -4.08 -15.69 0.78
C THR A 259 -4.68 -15.79 -0.63
N ASN A 260 -5.84 -16.44 -0.72
CA ASN A 260 -6.46 -16.83 -1.98
C ASN A 260 -6.69 -15.61 -2.90
N GLN A 261 -6.24 -15.75 -4.14
CA GLN A 261 -6.29 -14.71 -5.16
C GLN A 261 -7.73 -14.22 -5.46
N GLU A 262 -8.74 -15.09 -5.34
CA GLU A 262 -10.14 -14.75 -5.56
C GLU A 262 -10.62 -13.66 -4.60
N ILE A 263 -10.11 -13.65 -3.36
CA ILE A 263 -10.41 -12.61 -2.36
C ILE A 263 -9.97 -11.24 -2.91
N HIS A 264 -8.73 -11.16 -3.38
CA HIS A 264 -8.13 -9.91 -3.87
C HIS A 264 -8.74 -9.46 -5.19
N SER A 265 -9.06 -10.40 -6.08
CA SER A 265 -9.73 -10.09 -7.35
C SER A 265 -11.12 -9.50 -7.09
N ARG A 266 -11.92 -10.15 -6.22
CA ARG A 266 -13.24 -9.67 -5.81
C ARG A 266 -13.16 -8.30 -5.15
N ASN A 267 -12.25 -8.12 -4.20
CA ASN A 267 -12.10 -6.85 -3.50
C ASN A 267 -11.63 -5.74 -4.45
N THR A 268 -10.76 -6.04 -5.41
CA THR A 268 -10.32 -5.08 -6.44
C THR A 268 -11.47 -4.65 -7.34
N THR A 269 -12.26 -5.60 -7.83
CA THR A 269 -13.45 -5.30 -8.64
C THR A 269 -14.42 -4.41 -7.89
N ARG A 270 -14.76 -4.74 -6.64
CA ARG A 270 -15.67 -3.93 -5.82
C ARG A 270 -15.10 -2.57 -5.43
N ALA A 271 -13.80 -2.51 -5.13
CA ALA A 271 -13.14 -1.27 -4.77
C ALA A 271 -13.12 -0.28 -5.95
N LEU A 272 -12.97 -0.74 -7.19
CA LEU A 272 -12.68 0.14 -8.33
C LEU A 272 -13.78 0.22 -9.40
N PHE A 273 -14.49 -0.87 -9.64
CA PHE A 273 -15.34 -1.03 -10.83
C PHE A 273 -16.81 -1.39 -10.50
N ASP A 274 -17.09 -1.80 -9.26
CA ASP A 274 -18.44 -2.06 -8.76
C ASP A 274 -18.67 -1.29 -7.45
N VAL A 275 -18.58 0.05 -7.53
CA VAL A 275 -18.67 0.93 -6.36
C VAL A 275 -20.11 1.04 -5.89
N ALA A 276 -20.53 0.05 -5.11
CA ALA A 276 -21.77 0.09 -4.36
C ALA A 276 -21.48 0.39 -2.88
N ASN A 277 -21.98 1.53 -2.39
CA ASN A 277 -22.20 1.83 -0.97
C ASN A 277 -20.99 2.05 -0.04
N ILE A 278 -19.75 1.74 -0.44
CA ILE A 278 -18.56 1.93 0.42
C ILE A 278 -17.78 3.17 -0.03
N LEU A 279 -17.87 4.24 0.77
CA LEU A 279 -17.13 5.50 0.57
C LEU A 279 -17.10 5.95 -0.91
N PRO A 280 -18.25 6.10 -1.59
CA PRO A 280 -18.31 6.20 -3.06
C PRO A 280 -17.58 7.42 -3.63
N ASP A 281 -17.39 8.48 -2.84
CA ASP A 281 -16.76 9.72 -3.25
C ASP A 281 -15.23 9.74 -3.05
N VAL A 282 -14.67 8.66 -2.49
CA VAL A 282 -13.21 8.52 -2.32
C VAL A 282 -12.57 8.17 -3.67
N ALA A 283 -11.58 8.95 -4.09
CA ALA A 283 -10.78 8.66 -5.27
C ALA A 283 -9.69 7.61 -4.98
N VAL A 284 -9.21 6.94 -6.03
CA VAL A 284 -8.01 6.11 -5.99
C VAL A 284 -6.93 6.70 -6.89
N LEU A 285 -5.72 6.79 -6.34
CA LEU A 285 -4.50 7.08 -7.07
C LEU A 285 -3.62 5.83 -7.07
N ALA A 286 -3.43 5.20 -8.22
CA ALA A 286 -2.50 4.09 -8.36
C ALA A 286 -1.13 4.62 -8.82
N LEU A 287 -0.16 4.60 -7.93
CA LEU A 287 1.24 4.88 -8.22
C LEU A 287 1.99 3.58 -8.48
N TRP A 288 2.81 3.52 -9.51
CA TRP A 288 3.70 2.38 -9.75
C TRP A 288 5.03 2.83 -10.32
N CYS A 289 6.08 2.08 -10.02
CA CYS A 289 7.45 2.43 -10.33
C CYS A 289 7.98 1.54 -11.45
N ASP A 290 8.56 2.12 -12.51
CA ASP A 290 8.90 1.36 -13.72
C ASP A 290 10.19 0.50 -13.61
N SER A 291 11.01 0.77 -12.60
CA SER A 291 12.27 0.07 -12.31
C SER A 291 12.12 -0.88 -11.12
N SER A 292 10.93 -1.01 -10.53
CA SER A 292 10.61 -1.96 -9.47
C SER A 292 10.64 -3.44 -9.94
N PRO A 293 10.57 -4.40 -9.00
CA PRO A 293 10.43 -5.81 -9.36
C PRO A 293 9.31 -6.09 -10.35
N TRP A 294 9.47 -7.14 -11.14
CA TRP A 294 8.51 -7.50 -12.19
C TRP A 294 7.08 -7.67 -11.69
N THR A 295 6.89 -8.06 -10.43
CA THR A 295 5.57 -8.22 -9.80
C THR A 295 4.81 -6.90 -9.69
N THR A 296 5.46 -5.76 -9.46
CA THR A 296 4.76 -4.47 -9.29
C THR A 296 4.52 -3.80 -10.65
N VAL A 297 5.49 -3.90 -11.56
CA VAL A 297 5.33 -3.43 -12.95
C VAL A 297 4.17 -4.15 -13.65
N LEU A 298 4.07 -5.48 -13.46
CA LEU A 298 2.93 -6.23 -13.96
C LEU A 298 1.61 -5.80 -13.30
N ALA A 299 1.61 -5.49 -12.01
CA ALA A 299 0.42 -5.02 -11.31
C ALA A 299 -0.09 -3.70 -11.91
N GLY A 300 0.81 -2.74 -12.15
CA GLY A 300 0.47 -1.46 -12.80
C GLY A 300 -0.14 -1.66 -14.19
N LYS A 301 0.45 -2.55 -15.01
CA LYS A 301 -0.06 -2.85 -16.36
C LYS A 301 -1.38 -3.63 -16.34
N ALA A 302 -1.53 -4.56 -15.41
CA ALA A 302 -2.77 -5.32 -15.22
C ALA A 302 -3.93 -4.40 -14.80
N LEU A 303 -3.69 -3.48 -13.86
CA LEU A 303 -4.68 -2.50 -13.44
C LEU A 303 -5.11 -1.59 -14.61
N ASP A 304 -4.17 -1.14 -15.45
CA ASP A 304 -4.51 -0.34 -16.63
C ASP A 304 -5.40 -1.12 -17.62
N CYS A 305 -5.13 -2.42 -17.80
CA CYS A 305 -5.98 -3.29 -18.59
C CYS A 305 -7.39 -3.41 -18.01
N MET A 306 -7.51 -3.66 -16.70
CA MET A 306 -8.80 -3.74 -15.99
C MET A 306 -9.60 -2.43 -16.14
N ARG A 307 -8.94 -1.28 -15.96
CA ARG A 307 -9.53 0.07 -16.10
C ARG A 307 -10.13 0.30 -17.49
N ILE A 308 -9.41 -0.09 -18.54
CA ILE A 308 -9.88 0.08 -19.93
C ILE A 308 -11.03 -0.87 -20.25
N GLN A 309 -10.98 -2.11 -19.75
CA GLN A 309 -12.08 -3.07 -19.88
C GLN A 309 -13.35 -2.56 -19.20
N ALA A 310 -13.24 -2.04 -17.97
CA ALA A 310 -14.36 -1.47 -17.22
C ALA A 310 -14.97 -0.25 -17.92
N SER A 311 -14.16 0.56 -18.60
CA SER A 311 -14.63 1.71 -19.39
C SER A 311 -15.37 1.33 -20.68
N SER A 312 -15.30 0.04 -21.08
CA SER A 312 -15.93 -0.50 -22.29
C SER A 312 -17.19 -1.32 -21.99
N GLY A 313 -17.53 -1.51 -20.71
CA GLY A 313 -18.68 -2.30 -20.25
C GLY A 313 -19.99 -1.50 -20.17
N PRO A 314 -21.11 -2.13 -19.73
CA PRO A 314 -22.34 -1.40 -19.38
C PRO A 314 -22.06 -0.36 -18.28
N GLU A 315 -22.93 0.65 -18.13
CA GLU A 315 -22.80 1.73 -17.14
C GLU A 315 -22.62 1.19 -15.71
N GLN A 316 -21.37 0.90 -15.33
CA GLN A 316 -20.97 0.58 -13.96
C GLN A 316 -20.47 1.86 -13.29
N ARG A 317 -20.75 1.97 -11.99
CA ARG A 317 -20.27 3.09 -11.18
C ARG A 317 -18.80 2.84 -10.84
N ASN A 318 -17.92 3.31 -11.70
CA ASN A 318 -16.47 3.21 -11.51
C ASN A 318 -16.00 4.25 -10.48
N ARG A 319 -15.06 3.86 -9.62
CA ARG A 319 -14.37 4.80 -8.72
C ARG A 319 -13.51 5.75 -9.56
N PRO A 320 -13.41 7.05 -9.22
CA PRO A 320 -12.40 7.91 -9.83
C PRO A 320 -11.01 7.31 -9.63
N LEU A 321 -10.37 6.88 -10.71
CA LEU A 321 -9.09 6.19 -10.71
C LEU A 321 -8.08 6.95 -11.58
N THR A 322 -7.04 7.48 -10.95
CA THR A 322 -5.88 8.06 -11.61
C THR A 322 -4.71 7.09 -11.52
N MET A 323 -3.98 6.90 -12.62
CA MET A 323 -2.78 6.06 -12.64
C MET A 323 -1.56 6.90 -13.01
N VAL A 324 -0.48 6.78 -12.22
CA VAL A 324 0.77 7.51 -12.45
C VAL A 324 1.94 6.51 -12.41
N LYS A 325 2.72 6.51 -13.49
CA LYS A 325 4.02 5.83 -13.57
C LYS A 325 5.10 6.76 -13.04
N ILE A 326 5.89 6.31 -12.09
CA ILE A 326 7.10 7.01 -11.63
C ILE A 326 8.28 6.46 -12.44
N GLU A 327 8.86 7.32 -13.26
CA GLU A 327 9.93 6.94 -14.19
C GLU A 327 11.28 6.82 -13.49
N ASN A 328 12.05 5.79 -13.88
CA ASN A 328 13.36 5.46 -13.31
C ASN A 328 13.37 5.26 -11.79
N ALA A 329 12.22 4.90 -11.21
CA ALA A 329 12.05 4.67 -9.79
C ALA A 329 11.89 3.18 -9.51
N ASN A 330 12.44 2.72 -8.39
CA ASN A 330 12.20 1.37 -7.86
C ASN A 330 11.12 1.40 -6.76
N HIS A 331 11.02 0.29 -6.02
CA HIS A 331 10.01 0.09 -4.99
C HIS A 331 10.16 1.02 -3.77
N MET A 332 11.29 1.72 -3.66
CA MET A 332 11.71 2.53 -2.52
C MET A 332 11.79 4.03 -2.86
N TYR A 333 11.05 4.50 -3.87
CA TYR A 333 11.08 5.91 -4.28
C TYR A 333 10.85 6.91 -3.12
N HIS A 334 10.03 6.53 -2.15
CA HIS A 334 9.78 7.31 -0.94
C HIS A 334 11.02 7.50 -0.04
N TRP A 335 11.98 6.57 -0.10
CA TRP A 335 13.27 6.66 0.60
C TRP A 335 14.32 7.40 -0.23
N ASP A 336 14.41 7.07 -1.52
CA ASP A 336 15.46 7.61 -2.40
C ASP A 336 15.19 9.07 -2.80
N GLU A 337 13.92 9.44 -2.97
CA GLU A 337 13.48 10.75 -3.45
C GLU A 337 12.35 11.32 -2.57
N PRO A 338 12.57 11.48 -1.24
CA PRO A 338 11.51 11.73 -0.26
C PRO A 338 10.75 13.03 -0.50
N GLU A 339 11.45 14.11 -0.87
CA GLU A 339 10.81 15.39 -1.20
C GLU A 339 9.92 15.28 -2.44
N ASN A 340 10.41 14.60 -3.46
CA ASN A 340 9.69 14.43 -4.72
C ASN A 340 8.48 13.52 -4.53
N MET A 341 8.55 12.51 -3.67
CA MET A 341 7.40 11.69 -3.28
C MET A 341 6.30 12.54 -2.61
N VAL A 342 6.66 13.42 -1.66
CA VAL A 342 5.69 14.33 -1.02
C VAL A 342 5.02 15.25 -2.05
N LYS A 343 5.81 15.87 -2.94
CA LYS A 343 5.29 16.73 -4.01
C LYS A 343 4.40 15.96 -4.99
N LEU A 344 4.79 14.74 -5.35
CA LEU A 344 4.04 13.86 -6.26
C LEU A 344 2.66 13.54 -5.69
N LEU A 345 2.59 13.18 -4.41
CA LEU A 345 1.34 12.94 -3.71
C LEU A 345 0.46 14.20 -3.78
N ILE A 346 0.96 15.36 -3.38
CA ILE A 346 0.20 16.64 -3.37
C ILE A 346 -0.34 17.00 -4.75
N LEU A 347 0.45 16.81 -5.81
CA LEU A 347 0.05 17.19 -7.17
C LEU A 347 -1.14 16.38 -7.71
N ASN A 348 -1.23 15.10 -7.30
CA ASN A 348 -2.15 14.11 -7.87
C ASN A 348 -3.33 13.75 -6.95
N MET A 349 -3.46 14.44 -5.80
CA MET A 349 -4.51 14.21 -4.79
C MET A 349 -5.65 15.23 -4.83
#